data_AF-A0A251Y509-F1
#
_entry.id   AF-A0A251Y509-F1
#
_cell.length_a   1.000
_cell.length_b   1.000
_cell.length_c   1.000
_cell.angle_alpha   90.00
_cell.angle_beta   90.00
_cell.angle_gamma   90.00
#
_symmetry.space_group_name_H-M   'P 1'
#
loop_
_entity.id
_entity.type
_entity.pdbx_description
1 polymer ?
#
loop_
_entity_poly.entity_id
_entity_poly.type
_entity_poly.pdbx_seq_one_letter_code
_entity_poly.pdbx_strand_id
1 'polypeptide(L)'
;MSTERSDPRSIPRSDPDGSTGAGGRPAVPRGRRLAPDLDWSAAHVRRRVAIVVGVVLAVALLASVALLPLRDLLDGGAAEIASLAAQAGCLAGAIACVVVSVQLQVAAVPLFQGVSAADRKRVSRRMLGGPGPLDPDAEWRAARMAAFARVSHPFGLGVIGLLGLAALLSVVRLALDGSVFGVVATVVLVLCIPFAAWEQRRRIRYAEASRELAWSPGPRPEAGLAGDALAG
;
A
#
# COMPACT_ATOMS: atom_id res chain seq x y z
N MET A 1 -25.49 29.40 84.01
CA MET A 1 -24.74 29.96 82.87
C MET A 1 -25.32 29.40 81.60
N SER A 2 -25.75 30.32 80.73
CA SER A 2 -25.89 30.24 79.27
C SER A 2 -26.77 29.16 78.62
N THR A 3 -27.91 29.66 78.19
CA THR A 3 -28.78 29.32 77.07
C THR A 3 -28.08 29.33 75.69
N GLU A 4 -28.39 28.38 74.81
CA GLU A 4 -28.45 28.54 73.33
C GLU A 4 -29.16 27.30 72.75
N ARG A 5 -30.43 27.29 72.32
CA ARG A 5 -31.21 28.09 71.35
C ARG A 5 -31.03 27.62 69.90
N SER A 6 -32.12 27.06 69.35
CA SER A 6 -32.63 27.14 67.95
C SER A 6 -31.75 26.59 66.82
N ASP A 7 -32.25 26.08 65.70
CA ASP A 7 -33.58 25.73 65.19
C ASP A 7 -33.35 24.86 63.92
N PRO A 8 -34.38 24.19 63.40
CA PRO A 8 -34.32 23.23 62.30
C PRO A 8 -34.58 23.86 60.91
N ARG A 9 -34.36 23.04 59.87
CA ARG A 9 -34.77 23.17 58.45
C ARG A 9 -33.90 24.02 57.53
N SER A 10 -33.39 23.37 56.49
CA SER A 10 -33.48 23.87 55.13
C SER A 10 -33.37 22.72 54.12
N ILE A 11 -34.48 22.44 53.44
CA ILE A 11 -34.52 21.72 52.16
C ILE A 11 -34.13 22.73 51.07
N PRO A 12 -33.19 22.41 50.16
CA PRO A 12 -33.17 22.98 48.82
C PRO A 12 -33.70 21.92 47.84
N ARG A 13 -34.94 22.03 47.37
CA ARG A 13 -35.38 22.82 46.21
C ARG A 13 -34.76 22.27 44.92
N SER A 14 -35.54 21.43 44.25
CA SER A 14 -35.41 21.15 42.83
C SER A 14 -35.53 22.47 42.07
N ASP A 15 -34.55 22.77 41.22
CA ASP A 15 -34.78 23.64 40.07
C ASP A 15 -34.26 22.96 38.79
N PRO A 16 -34.92 23.22 37.65
CA PRO A 16 -34.78 22.48 36.41
C PRO A 16 -33.94 23.27 35.43
N ASP A 17 -32.65 22.93 35.30
CA ASP A 17 -31.83 23.50 34.23
C ASP A 17 -31.99 22.68 32.94
N GLY A 18 -33.01 23.06 32.19
CA GLY A 18 -32.97 22.96 30.74
C GLY A 18 -31.83 23.82 30.21
N SER A 19 -30.74 23.17 29.80
CA SER A 19 -29.83 23.74 28.80
C SER A 19 -29.76 22.81 27.60
N THR A 20 -30.56 23.18 26.62
CA THR A 20 -30.49 22.79 25.22
C THR A 20 -29.11 23.15 24.67
N GLY A 21 -28.49 22.22 23.93
CA GLY A 21 -27.50 22.58 22.93
C GLY A 21 -26.03 22.39 23.34
N ALA A 22 -25.56 21.16 23.30
CA ALA A 22 -24.32 20.83 22.60
C ALA A 22 -24.31 19.31 22.41
N GLY A 23 -24.47 18.87 21.15
CA GLY A 23 -24.14 17.52 20.73
C GLY A 23 -22.65 17.27 20.92
N GLY A 24 -22.25 17.06 22.19
CA GLY A 24 -20.95 16.57 22.58
C GLY A 24 -20.82 15.15 22.08
N ARG A 25 -20.41 15.02 20.81
CA ARG A 25 -19.81 13.78 20.31
C ARG A 25 -18.83 13.32 21.39
N PRO A 26 -18.95 12.09 21.94
CA PRO A 26 -17.94 11.61 22.85
C PRO A 26 -16.59 11.77 22.16
N ALA A 27 -15.69 12.51 22.79
CA ALA A 27 -14.34 12.70 22.28
C ALA A 27 -13.75 11.31 22.08
N VAL A 28 -13.62 10.89 20.82
CA VAL A 28 -13.05 9.59 20.47
C VAL A 28 -11.65 9.56 21.08
N PRO A 29 -11.37 8.62 22.01
CA PRO A 29 -10.06 8.52 22.61
C PRO A 29 -9.03 8.35 21.49
N ARG A 30 -8.04 9.26 21.42
CA ARG A 30 -6.92 9.24 20.44
C ARG A 30 -6.00 8.01 20.56
N GLY A 31 -6.46 6.91 21.15
CA GLY A 31 -5.67 5.71 21.46
C GLY A 31 -6.24 4.38 20.96
N ARG A 32 -7.46 4.30 20.43
CA ARG A 32 -7.95 3.06 19.80
C ARG A 32 -7.54 3.07 18.33
N ARG A 33 -6.45 2.37 18.00
CA ARG A 33 -6.01 2.16 16.62
C ARG A 33 -7.13 1.44 15.86
N LEU A 34 -7.81 2.19 14.99
CA LEU A 34 -9.07 1.78 14.36
C LEU A 34 -8.92 0.68 13.29
N ALA A 35 -7.69 0.27 12.96
CA ALA A 35 -7.41 -0.79 12.00
C ALA A 35 -5.98 -1.32 12.19
N PRO A 36 -5.74 -2.26 13.12
CA PRO A 36 -4.39 -2.82 13.38
C PRO A 36 -3.79 -3.53 12.14
N ASP A 37 -4.63 -3.97 11.21
CA ASP A 37 -4.29 -4.51 9.90
C ASP A 37 -3.77 -3.46 8.90
N LEU A 38 -4.01 -2.18 9.16
CA LEU A 38 -3.60 -1.03 8.34
C LEU A 38 -2.53 -0.15 9.02
N ASP A 39 -2.06 -0.53 10.21
CA ASP A 39 -1.11 0.21 11.05
C ASP A 39 0.35 0.22 10.53
N TRP A 40 0.58 -0.09 9.26
CA TRP A 40 1.90 0.00 8.64
C TRP A 40 2.33 1.46 8.55
N SER A 41 3.02 1.93 9.59
CA SER A 41 3.55 3.29 9.64
C SER A 41 4.52 3.54 8.48
N ALA A 42 4.61 4.79 8.03
CA ALA A 42 5.59 5.20 7.03
C ALA A 42 7.03 4.80 7.42
N ALA A 43 7.33 4.71 8.72
CA ALA A 43 8.61 4.23 9.22
C ALA A 43 8.84 2.74 8.92
N HIS A 44 7.82 1.89 9.07
CA HIS A 44 7.93 0.46 8.75
C HIS A 44 8.15 0.24 7.25
N VAL A 45 7.44 0.99 6.40
CA VAL A 45 7.62 0.95 4.93
C VAL A 45 9.03 1.42 4.55
N ARG A 46 9.49 2.55 5.07
CA ARG A 46 10.86 3.06 4.82
C ARG A 46 11.93 2.05 5.23
N ARG A 47 11.75 1.35 6.36
CA ARG A 47 12.71 0.32 6.80
C ARG A 47 12.77 -0.85 5.81
N ARG A 48 11.63 -1.31 5.29
CA ARG A 48 11.60 -2.38 4.28
C ARG A 48 12.21 -1.95 2.95
N VAL A 49 11.94 -0.71 2.51
CA VAL A 49 12.60 -0.14 1.32
C VAL A 49 14.11 -0.06 1.52
N ALA A 50 14.58 0.42 2.67
CA ALA A 50 16.00 0.48 2.98
C ALA A 50 16.65 -0.91 2.99
N ILE A 51 15.95 -1.94 3.48
CA ILE A 51 16.43 -3.33 3.41
C ILE A 51 16.56 -3.79 1.96
N VAL A 52 15.55 -3.56 1.12
CA VAL A 52 15.60 -3.93 -0.31
C VAL A 52 16.77 -3.23 -1.00
N VAL A 53 16.91 -1.92 -0.83
CA VAL A 53 18.02 -1.14 -1.40
C VAL A 53 19.36 -1.64 -0.87
N GLY A 54 19.45 -1.91 0.43
CA GLY A 54 20.65 -2.48 1.06
C GLY A 54 21.01 -3.84 0.47
N VAL A 55 20.05 -4.72 0.22
CA VAL A 55 20.27 -6.03 -0.42
C VAL A 55 20.76 -5.87 -1.86
N VAL A 56 20.13 -4.99 -2.65
CA VAL A 56 20.56 -4.70 -4.03
C VAL A 56 22.03 -4.26 -4.04
N LEU A 57 22.38 -3.27 -3.22
CA LEU A 57 23.72 -2.70 -3.16
C LEU A 57 24.74 -3.70 -2.63
N ALA A 58 24.41 -4.44 -1.56
CA ALA A 58 25.30 -5.42 -0.96
C ALA A 58 25.60 -6.57 -1.94
N VAL A 59 24.59 -7.08 -2.63
CA VAL A 59 24.78 -8.16 -3.63
C VAL A 59 25.51 -7.65 -4.86
N ALA A 60 25.20 -6.44 -5.35
CA ALA A 60 25.96 -5.84 -6.45
C ALA A 60 27.44 -5.64 -6.08
N LEU A 61 27.73 -5.19 -4.86
CA LEU A 61 29.10 -5.03 -4.38
C LEU A 61 29.82 -6.37 -4.27
N LEU A 62 29.18 -7.37 -3.66
CA LEU A 62 29.73 -8.73 -3.53
C LEU A 62 29.98 -9.36 -4.89
N ALA A 63 29.03 -9.26 -5.82
CA ALA A 63 29.19 -9.74 -7.19
C ALA A 63 30.34 -9.03 -7.92
N SER A 64 30.46 -7.71 -7.77
CA SER A 64 31.58 -6.95 -8.33
C SER A 64 32.91 -7.48 -7.82
N VAL A 65 33.08 -7.65 -6.51
CA VAL A 65 34.30 -8.16 -5.89
C VAL A 65 34.60 -9.60 -6.33
N ALA A 66 33.57 -10.45 -6.39
CA ALA A 66 33.71 -11.85 -6.80
C ALA A 66 34.08 -12.02 -8.28
N LEU A 67 33.70 -11.06 -9.14
CA LEU A 67 33.99 -11.07 -10.57
C LEU A 67 35.34 -10.46 -10.93
N LEU A 68 35.99 -9.71 -10.03
CA LEU A 68 37.32 -9.11 -10.27
C LEU A 68 38.40 -10.13 -10.69
N PRO A 69 38.52 -11.32 -10.08
CA PRO A 69 39.52 -12.30 -10.49
C PRO A 69 39.26 -12.90 -11.88
N LEU A 70 38.02 -12.82 -12.37
CA LEU A 70 37.62 -13.30 -13.69
C LEU A 70 37.71 -12.20 -14.75
N ARG A 71 38.22 -11.02 -14.41
CA ARG A 71 38.28 -9.87 -15.32
C ARG A 71 39.01 -10.19 -16.63
N ASP A 72 40.10 -10.95 -16.56
CA ASP A 72 40.91 -11.28 -17.73
C ASP A 72 40.23 -12.35 -18.62
N LEU A 73 39.22 -13.05 -18.09
CA LEU A 73 38.41 -14.03 -18.81
C LEU A 73 37.14 -13.42 -19.43
N LEU A 74 36.74 -12.22 -18.97
CA LEU A 74 35.58 -11.50 -19.43
C LEU A 74 36.02 -10.50 -20.50
N ASP A 75 35.78 -10.83 -21.78
CA ASP A 75 36.17 -10.00 -22.92
C ASP A 75 35.64 -8.55 -22.84
N GLY A 76 34.55 -8.30 -22.10
CA GLY A 76 33.94 -6.98 -21.90
C GLY A 76 34.53 -6.15 -20.75
N GLY A 77 35.53 -6.65 -20.03
CA GLY A 77 36.26 -5.90 -18.99
C GLY A 77 35.37 -5.33 -17.88
N ALA A 78 35.65 -4.08 -17.45
CA ALA A 78 34.96 -3.47 -16.30
C ALA A 78 33.45 -3.22 -16.54
N ALA A 79 33.04 -2.96 -17.79
CA ALA A 79 31.65 -2.71 -18.14
C ALA A 79 30.80 -3.99 -18.02
N GLU A 80 31.36 -5.13 -18.42
CA GLU A 80 30.73 -6.44 -18.27
C GLU A 80 30.56 -6.81 -16.80
N ILE A 81 31.61 -6.64 -15.98
CA ILE A 81 31.55 -6.88 -14.55
C ILE A 81 30.46 -6.01 -13.89
N ALA A 82 30.42 -4.72 -14.23
CA ALA A 82 29.42 -3.80 -13.69
C ALA A 82 27.99 -4.21 -14.07
N SER A 83 27.77 -4.64 -15.32
CA SER A 83 26.46 -5.09 -15.79
C SER A 83 26.01 -6.37 -15.08
N LEU A 84 26.88 -7.37 -14.97
CA LEU A 84 26.58 -8.63 -14.28
C LEU A 84 26.33 -8.40 -12.78
N ALA A 85 27.12 -7.56 -12.13
CA ALA A 85 26.92 -7.17 -10.74
C ALA A 85 25.59 -6.43 -10.54
N ALA A 86 25.24 -5.51 -11.45
CA ALA A 86 23.97 -4.81 -11.40
C ALA A 86 22.78 -5.77 -11.60
N GLN A 87 22.88 -6.74 -12.52
CA GLN A 87 21.86 -7.76 -12.72
C GLN A 87 21.68 -8.65 -11.49
N ALA A 88 22.78 -9.10 -10.87
CA ALA A 88 22.74 -9.88 -9.63
C ALA A 88 22.10 -9.09 -8.48
N GLY A 89 22.45 -7.80 -8.33
CA GLY A 89 21.83 -6.91 -7.37
C GLY A 89 20.33 -6.73 -7.61
N CYS A 90 19.92 -6.50 -8.86
CA CYS A 90 18.51 -6.38 -9.23
C CYS A 90 17.71 -7.66 -8.94
N LEU A 91 18.27 -8.83 -9.26
CA LEU A 91 17.65 -10.13 -8.98
C LEU A 91 17.47 -10.33 -7.47
N ALA A 92 18.50 -10.08 -6.67
CA ALA A 92 18.42 -10.19 -5.22
C ALA A 92 17.40 -9.20 -4.62
N GLY A 93 17.35 -7.98 -5.14
CA GLY A 93 16.34 -7.00 -4.77
C GLY A 93 14.92 -7.46 -5.14
N ALA A 94 14.73 -8.08 -6.30
CA ALA A 94 13.44 -8.62 -6.71
C ALA A 94 13.00 -9.74 -5.76
N ILE A 95 13.91 -10.64 -5.37
CA ILE A 95 13.65 -11.67 -4.36
C ILE A 95 13.27 -11.03 -3.01
N ALA A 96 14.01 -10.01 -2.56
CA ALA A 96 13.68 -9.29 -1.33
C ALA A 96 12.28 -8.64 -1.40
N CYS A 97 11.92 -8.05 -2.53
CA CYS A 97 10.58 -7.51 -2.78
C CYS A 97 9.50 -8.61 -2.74
N VAL A 98 9.76 -9.80 -3.29
CA VAL A 98 8.83 -10.95 -3.20
C VAL A 98 8.65 -11.37 -1.74
N VAL A 99 9.73 -11.53 -0.97
CA VAL A 99 9.66 -11.92 0.45
C VAL A 99 8.84 -10.91 1.25
N VAL A 100 9.06 -9.60 1.06
CA VAL A 100 8.27 -8.56 1.72
C VAL A 100 6.81 -8.61 1.27
N SER A 101 6.56 -8.84 -0.02
CA SER A 101 5.20 -8.96 -0.57
C SER A 101 4.44 -10.16 -0.02
N VAL A 102 5.10 -11.31 0.17
CA VAL A 102 4.51 -12.50 0.79
C VAL A 102 4.15 -12.22 2.25
N GLN A 103 5.04 -11.59 3.02
CA GLN A 103 4.72 -11.21 4.41
C GLN A 103 3.52 -10.26 4.49
N LEU A 104 3.43 -9.31 3.55
CA LEU A 104 2.27 -8.42 3.41
C LEU A 104 1.00 -9.18 3.06
N GLN A 105 1.05 -10.13 2.11
CA GLN A 105 -0.09 -10.94 1.72
C GLN A 105 -0.59 -11.82 2.87
N VAL A 106 0.31 -12.42 3.64
CA VAL A 106 -0.04 -13.21 4.83
C VAL A 106 -0.74 -12.34 5.88
N ALA A 107 -0.23 -11.14 6.14
CA ALA A 107 -0.87 -10.19 7.05
C ALA A 107 -2.26 -9.72 6.56
N ALA A 108 -2.49 -9.75 5.25
CA ALA A 108 -3.76 -9.39 4.64
C ALA A 108 -4.75 -10.55 4.51
N VAL A 109 -4.38 -11.80 4.81
CA VAL A 109 -5.29 -12.96 4.72
C VAL A 109 -6.63 -12.72 5.42
N PRO A 110 -6.70 -12.16 6.65
CA PRO A 110 -7.96 -11.89 7.32
C PRO A 110 -8.87 -10.89 6.58
N LEU A 111 -8.30 -9.97 5.78
CA LEU A 111 -9.06 -9.02 4.95
C LEU A 111 -9.79 -9.71 3.78
N PHE A 112 -9.30 -10.87 3.36
CA PHE A 112 -9.83 -11.61 2.22
C PHE A 112 -10.73 -12.79 2.61
N GLN A 113 -10.81 -13.14 3.90
CA GLN A 113 -11.68 -14.21 4.37
C GLN A 113 -13.16 -13.82 4.21
N GLY A 114 -13.95 -14.72 3.63
CA GLY A 114 -15.38 -14.50 3.37
C GLY A 114 -15.73 -13.70 2.10
N VAL A 115 -14.76 -13.31 1.27
CA VAL A 115 -15.03 -12.57 0.01
C VAL A 115 -15.11 -13.52 -1.19
N SER A 116 -16.28 -13.54 -1.84
CA SER A 116 -16.48 -14.33 -3.06
C SER A 116 -15.53 -13.91 -4.19
N ALA A 117 -15.23 -14.82 -5.12
CA ALA A 117 -14.41 -14.48 -6.29
C ALA A 117 -15.10 -13.44 -7.20
N ALA A 118 -16.43 -13.45 -7.24
CA ALA A 118 -17.23 -12.49 -7.99
C ALA A 118 -17.08 -11.06 -7.43
N ASP A 119 -17.10 -10.91 -6.11
CA ASP A 119 -16.99 -9.60 -5.47
C ASP A 119 -15.57 -9.05 -5.56
N ARG A 120 -14.54 -9.91 -5.48
CA ARG A 120 -13.16 -9.51 -5.78
C ARG A 120 -13.01 -8.92 -7.18
N LYS A 121 -13.67 -9.52 -8.18
CA LYS A 121 -13.65 -9.02 -9.57
C LYS A 121 -14.41 -7.70 -9.71
N ARG A 122 -15.57 -7.54 -9.06
CA ARG A 122 -16.33 -6.28 -9.05
C ARG A 122 -15.55 -5.15 -8.40
N VAL A 123 -14.93 -5.42 -7.25
CA VAL A 123 -14.09 -4.45 -6.55
C VAL A 123 -12.88 -4.06 -7.41
N SER A 124 -12.16 -5.02 -7.97
CA SER A 124 -11.03 -4.74 -8.87
C SER A 124 -11.44 -3.88 -10.07
N ARG A 125 -12.60 -4.18 -10.67
CA ARG A 125 -13.15 -3.38 -11.78
C ARG A 125 -13.46 -1.94 -11.34
N ARG A 126 -14.00 -1.76 -10.12
CA ARG A 126 -14.26 -0.43 -9.55
C ARG A 126 -12.98 0.33 -9.24
N MET A 127 -11.96 -0.33 -8.71
CA MET A 127 -10.62 0.25 -8.49
C MET A 127 -9.97 0.76 -9.78
N LEU A 128 -10.33 0.19 -10.93
CA LEU A 128 -9.87 0.60 -12.26
C LEU A 128 -10.78 1.65 -12.92
N GLY A 129 -11.81 2.15 -12.21
CA GLY A 129 -12.75 3.17 -12.69
C GLY A 129 -13.99 2.62 -13.40
N GLY A 130 -14.29 1.32 -13.25
CA GLY A 130 -15.47 0.71 -13.85
C GLY A 130 -16.80 1.17 -13.22
N PRO A 131 -17.90 1.21 -13.98
CA PRO A 131 -19.23 1.55 -13.47
C PRO A 131 -19.85 0.40 -12.65
N GLY A 132 -20.76 0.75 -11.72
CA GLY A 132 -21.60 -0.19 -10.97
C GLY A 132 -21.68 0.13 -9.47
N PRO A 133 -22.88 0.11 -8.86
CA PRO A 133 -23.01 0.24 -7.41
C PRO A 133 -22.40 -0.98 -6.71
N LEU A 134 -21.70 -0.72 -5.61
CA LEU A 134 -21.26 -1.76 -4.69
C LEU A 134 -22.09 -1.65 -3.41
N ASP A 135 -22.34 -2.80 -2.80
CA ASP A 135 -22.89 -2.90 -1.45
C ASP A 135 -21.97 -2.13 -0.46
N PRO A 136 -22.51 -1.32 0.47
CA PRO A 136 -21.74 -0.60 1.49
C PRO A 136 -20.65 -1.43 2.18
N ASP A 137 -20.91 -2.70 2.45
CA ASP A 137 -19.93 -3.62 3.05
C ASP A 137 -18.80 -3.99 2.08
N ALA A 138 -19.13 -4.17 0.80
CA ALA A 138 -18.16 -4.42 -0.25
C ALA A 138 -17.32 -3.17 -0.55
N GLU A 139 -17.90 -1.97 -0.42
CA GLU A 139 -17.20 -0.70 -0.57
C GLU A 139 -16.25 -0.41 0.60
N TRP A 140 -16.65 -0.70 1.84
CA TRP A 140 -15.76 -0.62 3.01
C TRP A 140 -14.58 -1.59 2.90
N ARG A 141 -14.84 -2.84 2.50
CA ARG A 141 -13.79 -3.84 2.23
C ARG A 141 -12.90 -3.42 1.06
N ALA A 142 -13.47 -2.85 0.00
CA ALA A 142 -12.72 -2.32 -1.13
C ALA A 142 -11.78 -1.19 -0.72
N ALA A 143 -12.23 -0.28 0.16
CA ALA A 143 -11.41 0.81 0.68
C ALA A 143 -10.25 0.29 1.55
N ARG A 144 -10.49 -0.71 2.40
CA ARG A 144 -9.42 -1.38 3.16
C ARG A 144 -8.42 -2.10 2.25
N MET A 145 -8.90 -2.79 1.22
CA MET A 145 -8.04 -3.39 0.19
C MET A 145 -7.26 -2.33 -0.59
N ALA A 146 -7.84 -1.16 -0.88
CA ALA A 146 -7.15 -0.05 -1.53
C ALA A 146 -6.02 0.53 -0.65
N ALA A 147 -6.27 0.67 0.65
CA ALA A 147 -5.27 1.12 1.59
C ALA A 147 -4.14 0.09 1.79
N PHE A 148 -4.46 -1.22 1.82
CA PHE A 148 -3.46 -2.28 1.78
C PHE A 148 -2.67 -2.26 0.44
N ALA A 149 -3.36 -2.07 -0.68
CA ALA A 149 -2.73 -1.95 -1.99
C ALA A 149 -1.75 -0.77 -2.01
N ARG A 150 -2.05 0.36 -1.38
CA ARG A 150 -1.12 1.49 -1.27
C ARG A 150 0.23 1.12 -0.63
N VAL A 151 0.22 0.19 0.33
CA VAL A 151 1.42 -0.27 1.05
C VAL A 151 2.15 -1.39 0.30
N SER A 152 1.40 -2.32 -0.31
CA SER A 152 1.97 -3.50 -1.00
C SER A 152 2.39 -3.24 -2.44
N HIS A 153 1.72 -2.33 -3.13
CA HIS A 153 1.96 -1.98 -4.53
C HIS A 153 3.40 -1.51 -4.83
N PRO A 154 4.09 -0.70 -4.00
CA PRO A 154 5.49 -0.36 -4.27
C PRO A 154 6.41 -1.59 -4.29
N PHE A 155 6.13 -2.64 -3.51
CA PHE A 155 6.95 -3.87 -3.52
C PHE A 155 6.65 -4.73 -4.74
N GLY A 156 5.38 -4.86 -5.14
CA GLY A 156 5.03 -5.53 -6.40
C GLY A 156 5.64 -4.84 -7.63
N LEU A 157 5.62 -3.50 -7.64
CA LEU A 157 6.32 -2.70 -8.67
C LEU A 157 7.83 -2.84 -8.56
N GLY A 158 8.37 -2.96 -7.35
CA GLY A 158 9.78 -3.25 -7.12
C GLY A 158 10.22 -4.54 -7.81
N VAL A 159 9.43 -5.62 -7.71
CA VAL A 159 9.71 -6.88 -8.42
C VAL A 159 9.76 -6.67 -9.93
N ILE A 160 8.69 -6.10 -10.50
CA ILE A 160 8.57 -5.91 -11.96
C ILE A 160 9.65 -4.95 -12.47
N GLY A 161 9.89 -3.86 -11.75
CA GLY A 161 10.87 -2.84 -12.11
C GLY A 161 12.30 -3.34 -12.04
N LEU A 162 12.67 -4.09 -10.99
CA LEU A 162 14.02 -4.64 -10.85
C LEU A 162 14.29 -5.75 -11.88
N LEU A 163 13.32 -6.64 -12.12
CA LEU A 163 13.45 -7.66 -13.17
C LEU A 163 13.48 -7.01 -14.56
N GLY A 164 12.66 -5.99 -14.80
CA GLY A 164 12.66 -5.21 -16.03
C GLY A 164 14.00 -4.51 -16.26
N LEU A 165 14.61 -3.95 -15.21
CA LEU A 165 15.93 -3.34 -15.28
C LEU A 165 17.02 -4.38 -15.59
N ALA A 166 17.01 -5.53 -14.92
CA ALA A 166 17.95 -6.62 -15.21
C ALA A 166 17.82 -7.13 -16.65
N ALA A 167 16.57 -7.28 -17.13
CA ALA A 167 16.29 -7.65 -18.52
C ALA A 167 16.77 -6.57 -19.51
N LEU A 168 16.52 -5.30 -19.22
CA LEU A 168 16.98 -4.18 -20.03
C LEU A 168 18.51 -4.16 -20.14
N LEU A 169 19.23 -4.32 -19.03
CA LEU A 169 20.70 -4.41 -19.03
C LEU A 169 21.20 -5.57 -19.91
N SER A 170 20.49 -6.69 -19.91
CA SER A 170 20.82 -7.87 -20.73
C SER A 170 20.61 -7.59 -22.23
N VAL A 171 19.46 -7.04 -22.62
CA VAL A 171 19.15 -6.80 -24.04
C VAL A 171 19.90 -5.61 -24.62
N VAL A 172 20.21 -4.59 -23.80
CA VAL A 172 21.03 -3.44 -24.22
C VAL A 172 22.43 -3.93 -24.54
N ARG A 173 23.00 -4.80 -23.70
CA ARG A 173 24.30 -5.41 -23.98
C ARG A 173 24.27 -6.17 -25.32
N LEU A 174 23.26 -7.01 -25.51
CA LEU A 174 23.07 -7.74 -26.76
C LEU A 174 22.90 -6.80 -27.97
N ALA A 175 22.26 -5.65 -27.79
CA ALA A 175 22.14 -4.62 -28.82
C ALA A 175 23.48 -3.98 -29.17
N LEU A 176 24.32 -3.71 -28.17
CA LEU A 176 25.67 -3.15 -28.34
C LEU A 176 26.61 -4.13 -29.04
N ASP A 177 26.40 -5.43 -28.86
CA ASP A 177 27.10 -6.49 -29.61
C ASP A 177 26.63 -6.57 -31.09
N GLY A 178 25.74 -5.67 -31.52
CA GLY A 178 25.24 -5.59 -32.91
C GLY A 178 24.07 -6.50 -33.22
N SER A 179 23.49 -7.17 -32.23
CA SER A 179 22.34 -8.05 -32.45
C SER A 179 21.08 -7.25 -32.74
N VAL A 180 20.46 -7.52 -33.90
CA VAL A 180 19.15 -6.94 -34.28
C VAL A 180 18.08 -7.28 -33.24
N PHE A 181 18.11 -8.50 -32.68
CA PHE A 181 17.19 -8.90 -31.62
C PHE A 181 17.36 -8.04 -30.36
N GLY A 182 18.60 -7.75 -29.96
CA GLY A 182 18.89 -6.88 -28.82
C GLY A 182 18.34 -5.48 -29.02
N VAL A 183 18.53 -4.90 -30.22
CA VAL A 183 18.00 -3.56 -30.57
C VAL A 183 16.47 -3.55 -30.49
N VAL A 184 15.80 -4.50 -31.15
CA VAL A 184 14.33 -4.58 -31.16
C VAL A 184 13.78 -4.78 -29.76
N ALA A 185 14.34 -5.72 -28.98
CA ALA A 185 13.92 -5.98 -27.61
C ALA A 185 14.11 -4.77 -26.70
N THR A 186 15.22 -4.03 -26.85
CA THR A 186 15.48 -2.80 -26.11
C THR A 186 14.43 -1.73 -26.41
N VAL A 187 14.13 -1.50 -27.69
CA VAL A 187 13.11 -0.52 -28.11
C VAL A 187 11.74 -0.89 -27.53
N VAL A 188 11.33 -2.15 -27.64
CA VAL A 188 10.05 -2.63 -27.09
C VAL A 188 9.98 -2.42 -25.57
N LEU A 189 11.03 -2.82 -24.83
CA LEU A 189 11.07 -2.65 -23.37
C LEU A 189 10.98 -1.18 -22.96
N VAL A 190 11.70 -0.29 -23.65
CA VAL A 190 11.64 1.16 -23.39
C VAL A 190 10.24 1.72 -23.65
N LEU A 191 9.58 1.26 -24.72
CA LEU A 191 8.20 1.67 -25.04
C LEU A 191 7.15 1.15 -24.05
N CYS A 192 7.42 0.06 -23.34
CA CYS A 192 6.53 -0.44 -22.29
C CYS A 192 6.56 0.41 -21.00
N ILE A 193 7.63 1.18 -20.75
CA ILE A 193 7.80 2.03 -19.56
C ILE A 193 6.64 3.04 -19.38
N PRO A 194 6.26 3.86 -20.38
CA PRO A 194 5.16 4.82 -20.22
C PRO A 194 3.81 4.14 -19.97
N PHE A 195 3.57 2.96 -20.55
CA PHE A 195 2.35 2.19 -20.32
C PHE A 195 2.25 1.71 -18.86
N ALA A 196 3.34 1.16 -18.32
CA ALA A 196 3.42 0.76 -16.92
C ALA A 196 3.21 1.96 -15.98
N ALA A 197 3.83 3.12 -16.28
CA ALA A 197 3.66 4.34 -15.51
C ALA A 197 2.21 4.87 -15.56
N TRP A 198 1.53 4.73 -16.70
CA TRP A 198 0.14 5.15 -16.86
C TRP A 198 -0.83 4.30 -16.03
N GLU A 199 -0.72 2.97 -16.07
CA GLU A 199 -1.52 2.09 -15.22
C GLU A 199 -1.30 2.39 -13.73
N GLN A 200 -0.04 2.64 -13.34
CA GLN A 200 0.34 2.98 -11.98
C GLN A 200 -0.35 4.26 -11.50
N ARG A 201 -0.33 5.33 -12.31
CA ARG A 201 -0.99 6.60 -11.98
C ARG A 201 -2.50 6.45 -11.81
N ARG A 202 -3.16 5.52 -12.51
CA ARG A 202 -4.59 5.25 -12.30
C ARG A 202 -4.84 4.59 -10.94
N ARG A 203 -4.06 3.59 -10.59
CA ARG A 203 -4.21 2.85 -9.32
C ARG A 203 -3.92 3.71 -8.09
N ILE A 204 -2.93 4.60 -8.15
CA ILE A 204 -2.60 5.53 -7.05
C ILE A 204 -3.76 6.51 -6.80
N ARG A 205 -4.33 7.10 -7.86
CA ARG A 205 -5.45 8.05 -7.75
C ARG A 205 -6.67 7.43 -7.07
N TYR A 206 -6.98 6.17 -7.38
CA TYR A 206 -8.08 5.47 -6.72
C TYR A 206 -7.82 5.22 -5.22
N ALA A 207 -6.59 4.84 -4.86
CA ALA A 207 -6.19 4.63 -3.47
C ALA A 207 -6.20 5.93 -2.64
N GLU A 208 -5.93 7.07 -3.26
CA GLU A 208 -6.05 8.38 -2.62
C GLU A 208 -7.51 8.79 -2.42
N ALA A 209 -8.36 8.58 -3.42
CA ALA A 209 -9.79 8.89 -3.36
C ALA A 209 -10.57 8.05 -2.34
N SER A 210 -10.15 6.80 -2.09
CA SER A 210 -10.81 5.87 -1.16
C SER A 210 -10.22 5.89 0.26
N ARG A 211 -9.29 6.82 0.54
CA ARG A 211 -8.54 6.87 1.80
C ARG A 211 -9.45 7.03 3.02
N GLU A 212 -10.42 7.94 2.98
CA GLU A 212 -11.26 8.24 4.14
C GLU A 212 -12.23 7.10 4.50
N LEU A 213 -12.69 6.34 3.51
CA LEU A 213 -13.51 5.14 3.72
C LEU A 213 -12.70 3.98 4.32
N ALA A 214 -11.41 3.88 4.02
CA ALA A 214 -10.56 2.81 4.53
C ALA A 214 -10.32 2.91 6.05
N TRP A 215 -10.41 4.12 6.61
CA TRP A 215 -10.22 4.40 8.03
C TRP A 215 -11.54 4.50 8.80
N SER A 216 -12.70 4.25 8.17
CA SER A 216 -13.99 4.30 8.87
C SER A 216 -14.21 3.06 9.76
N PRO A 217 -14.84 3.21 10.94
CA PRO A 217 -15.07 2.13 11.90
C PRO A 217 -16.08 1.05 11.42
N GLY A 218 -16.71 1.25 10.28
CA GLY A 218 -17.67 0.33 9.66
C GLY A 218 -18.24 0.89 8.35
N PRO A 219 -19.10 0.13 7.65
CA PRO A 219 -19.82 0.58 6.47
C PRO A 219 -20.60 1.87 6.80
N ARG A 220 -20.55 2.87 5.90
CA ARG A 220 -21.33 4.09 6.10
C ARG A 220 -22.81 3.78 5.87
N PRO A 221 -23.71 3.98 6.84
CA PRO A 221 -25.13 3.67 6.69
C PRO A 221 -25.88 4.61 5.72
N GLU A 222 -25.27 5.72 5.33
CA GLU A 222 -25.97 6.81 4.61
C GLU A 222 -26.31 6.49 3.15
N ALA A 223 -25.76 5.43 2.55
CA ALA A 223 -26.11 5.01 1.20
C ALA A 223 -27.37 4.10 1.13
N GLY A 224 -27.75 3.46 2.24
CA GLY A 224 -28.97 2.64 2.31
C GLY A 224 -30.22 3.48 2.58
N LEU A 225 -30.10 4.49 3.43
CA LEU A 225 -31.24 5.30 3.87
C LEU A 225 -31.73 6.30 2.80
N ALA A 226 -30.87 6.73 1.86
CA ALA A 226 -31.27 7.60 0.77
C ALA A 226 -32.04 6.85 -0.35
N GLY A 227 -31.85 5.53 -0.46
CA GLY A 227 -32.61 4.67 -1.38
C GLY A 227 -34.01 4.37 -0.86
N ASP A 228 -34.14 4.09 0.43
CA ASP A 228 -35.44 3.78 1.06
C ASP A 228 -36.30 5.03 1.32
N ALA A 229 -35.68 6.20 1.54
CA ALA A 229 -36.43 7.45 1.73
C ALA A 229 -37.04 8.03 0.42
N LEU A 230 -36.67 7.50 -0.74
CA LEU A 230 -37.25 7.87 -2.05
C LEU A 230 -38.16 6.77 -2.63
N ALA A 231 -38.33 5.65 -1.90
CA ALA A 231 -39.17 4.52 -2.29
C ALA A 231 -40.41 4.34 -1.40
N GLY A 232 -40.65 5.27 -0.46
CA GLY A 232 -41.83 5.32 0.42
C GLY A 232 -42.81 6.40 0.02
#